data_AF-A0A355Q1M0-F1
#
_entry.id   AF-A0A355Q1M0-F1
#
_cell.length_a   1.000
_cell.length_b   1.000
_cell.length_c   1.000
_cell.angle_alpha   90.00
_cell.angle_beta   90.00
_cell.angle_gamma   90.00
#
_symmetry.space_group_name_H-M   'P 1'
#
loop_
_entity.id
_entity.type
_entity.pdbx_description
1 polymer ?
#
loop_
_entity_poly.entity_id
_entity_poly.type
_entity_poly.pdbx_seq_one_letter_code
_entity_poly.pdbx_strand_id
1 'polypeptide(L)'
;MEISGKLYLSGQSKSLPAVLKGIDGVCWLQSNSKEINLEVPRDEMVIQAPVGSLPYKILLAEGQLFEAENNQETKKFLEFCEKPNAESWLSYLEQKKIVILVGIMILAGLVITVPKYGLPWMGDQVAHWIPHSWLMMAGDETLEILDESFFSPSEMAPQDQDQFTKEFNRMASLVLKDQTARLVFRQSEEIGPNAFALPGGLVVLTDELVEIAEDQAGVIGVLAHELGHVQLKHPARRLVRSLMALALVSLIFDDAATFAEELAAISGSLISLAYTREFEEEADRAGKEILIGAGLSPIPLANLLQKLSDGCEENCSQLPEWLTTHPSVPSRIEFLLSE
;
A
#
# COMPACT_ATOMS: atom_id res chain seq x y z
N MET A 1 42.34 -5.22 -41.62
CA MET A 1 42.26 -4.45 -40.37
C MET A 1 42.73 -5.33 -39.22
N GLU A 2 43.33 -4.82 -38.15
CA GLU A 2 43.77 -5.67 -37.02
C GLU A 2 43.52 -5.01 -35.66
N ILE A 3 43.27 -5.83 -34.65
CA ILE A 3 43.11 -5.41 -33.25
C ILE A 3 43.92 -6.31 -32.32
N SER A 4 44.59 -5.71 -31.35
CA SER A 4 45.38 -6.41 -30.33
C SER A 4 44.57 -6.67 -29.07
N GLY A 5 44.87 -7.77 -28.40
CA GLY A 5 44.13 -8.19 -27.22
C GLY A 5 44.77 -9.35 -26.46
N LYS A 6 44.03 -9.80 -25.46
CA LYS A 6 44.37 -10.96 -24.64
C LYS A 6 43.43 -12.10 -25.00
N LEU A 7 44.00 -13.23 -25.40
CA LEU A 7 43.27 -14.47 -25.64
C LEU A 7 43.31 -15.36 -24.40
N TYR A 8 42.15 -15.81 -23.98
CA TYR A 8 41.94 -16.83 -22.95
C TYR A 8 41.45 -18.10 -23.63
N LEU A 9 42.20 -19.18 -23.48
CA LEU A 9 41.81 -20.48 -24.00
C LEU A 9 40.72 -21.09 -23.10
N SER A 10 39.86 -21.91 -23.70
CA SER A 10 38.77 -22.58 -22.99
C SER A 10 39.28 -23.34 -21.76
N GLY A 11 38.71 -23.04 -20.59
CA GLY A 11 39.09 -23.63 -19.31
C GLY A 11 40.42 -23.16 -18.70
N GLN A 12 41.09 -22.14 -19.27
CA GLN A 12 42.34 -21.59 -18.74
C GLN A 12 42.23 -20.12 -18.33
N SER A 13 42.72 -19.78 -17.14
CA SER A 13 42.75 -18.39 -16.64
C SER A 13 43.98 -17.60 -17.10
N LYS A 14 44.94 -18.23 -17.76
CA LYS A 14 46.17 -17.59 -18.25
C LYS A 14 45.90 -16.98 -19.63
N SER A 15 46.12 -15.67 -19.74
CA SER A 15 46.01 -14.97 -21.02
C SER A 15 47.28 -15.06 -21.86
N LEU A 16 47.09 -15.03 -23.17
CA LEU A 16 48.15 -14.94 -24.17
C LEU A 16 47.94 -13.67 -25.01
N PRO A 17 49.00 -12.95 -25.38
CA PRO A 17 48.86 -11.84 -26.33
C PRO A 17 48.44 -12.40 -27.70
N ALA A 18 47.38 -11.84 -28.27
CA ALA A 18 46.84 -12.25 -29.56
C ALA A 18 46.36 -11.04 -30.37
N VAL A 19 46.29 -11.22 -31.68
CA VAL A 19 45.85 -10.22 -32.64
C VAL A 19 44.76 -10.84 -33.50
N LEU A 20 43.61 -10.16 -33.61
CA LEU A 20 42.57 -10.51 -34.58
C LEU A 20 42.78 -9.68 -35.85
N LYS A 21 42.88 -10.34 -37.01
CA LYS A 21 43.12 -9.72 -38.32
C LYS A 21 41.98 -10.00 -39.27
N GLY A 22 41.32 -8.97 -39.77
CA GLY A 22 40.32 -9.05 -40.84
C GLY A 22 40.97 -8.86 -42.21
N ILE A 23 40.87 -9.87 -43.07
CA ILE A 23 41.35 -9.87 -44.46
C ILE A 23 40.19 -10.38 -45.33
N ASP A 24 39.78 -9.63 -46.35
CA ASP A 24 38.71 -9.99 -47.30
C ASP A 24 37.39 -10.43 -46.63
N GLY A 25 37.06 -9.82 -45.48
CA GLY A 25 35.87 -10.14 -44.68
C GLY A 25 36.00 -11.39 -43.80
N VAL A 26 37.12 -12.12 -43.85
CA VAL A 26 37.43 -13.24 -42.96
C VAL A 26 38.30 -12.74 -41.81
N CYS A 27 37.94 -13.08 -40.57
CA CYS A 27 38.67 -12.63 -39.39
C CYS A 27 39.53 -13.81 -38.85
N TRP A 28 40.84 -13.56 -38.70
CA TRP A 28 41.88 -14.53 -38.35
C TRP A 28 42.43 -14.24 -36.97
N LEU A 29 42.62 -15.26 -36.14
CA LEU A 29 43.26 -15.13 -34.83
C LEU A 29 44.72 -15.54 -34.91
N GLN A 30 45.64 -14.62 -34.57
CA GLN A 30 47.09 -14.85 -34.54
C GLN A 30 47.64 -14.67 -33.11
N SER A 31 48.37 -15.65 -32.58
CA SER A 31 49.13 -15.50 -31.32
C SER A 31 50.59 -15.92 -31.48
N ASN A 32 51.52 -15.17 -30.87
CA ASN A 32 52.97 -15.37 -31.05
C ASN A 32 53.56 -16.52 -30.21
N SER A 33 52.82 -17.09 -29.24
CA SER A 33 53.39 -18.10 -28.32
C SER A 33 53.24 -19.56 -28.77
N LYS A 34 52.37 -19.81 -29.75
CA LYS A 34 52.12 -21.08 -30.47
C LYS A 34 51.44 -20.62 -31.75
N GLU A 35 51.88 -21.06 -32.93
CA GLU A 35 51.30 -20.70 -34.24
C GLU A 35 49.81 -21.08 -34.34
N ILE A 36 48.95 -20.36 -33.62
CA ILE A 36 47.52 -20.41 -33.73
C ILE A 36 47.22 -19.39 -34.81
N ASN A 37 46.95 -19.89 -36.01
CA ASN A 37 46.41 -19.12 -37.13
C ASN A 37 45.07 -19.77 -37.49
N LEU A 38 44.05 -19.48 -36.69
CA LEU A 38 42.72 -20.04 -36.86
C LEU A 38 41.86 -19.05 -37.63
N GLU A 39 41.21 -19.55 -38.66
CA GLU A 39 40.08 -18.87 -39.27
C GLU A 39 38.95 -18.88 -38.24
N VAL A 40 38.42 -17.70 -37.92
CA VAL A 40 37.26 -17.58 -37.03
C VAL A 40 36.04 -17.33 -37.91
N PRO A 41 35.14 -18.30 -38.06
CA PRO A 41 33.91 -18.10 -38.82
C PRO A 41 33.13 -16.94 -38.22
N ARG A 42 32.63 -16.04 -39.08
CA ARG A 42 31.89 -14.85 -38.62
C ARG A 42 30.71 -15.25 -37.74
N ASP A 43 29.96 -16.29 -38.12
CA ASP A 43 28.76 -16.73 -37.43
C ASP A 43 29.01 -17.26 -36.01
N GLU A 44 30.24 -17.68 -35.73
CA GLU A 44 30.65 -18.23 -34.43
C GLU A 44 31.19 -17.16 -33.47
N MET A 45 31.36 -15.92 -33.94
CA MET A 45 31.72 -14.80 -33.07
C MET A 45 30.50 -14.24 -32.34
N VAL A 46 30.51 -14.34 -31.01
CA VAL A 46 29.55 -13.68 -30.12
C VAL A 46 30.23 -12.48 -29.47
N ILE A 47 29.75 -11.29 -29.80
CA ILE A 47 30.31 -10.02 -29.33
C ILE A 47 29.59 -9.60 -28.06
N GLN A 48 30.35 -9.40 -26.99
CA GLN A 48 29.88 -8.76 -25.77
C GLN A 48 30.42 -7.32 -25.74
N ALA A 49 29.50 -6.38 -25.90
CA ALA A 49 29.81 -4.96 -25.84
C ALA A 49 30.32 -4.57 -24.43
N PRO A 50 31.25 -3.61 -24.34
CA PRO A 50 31.80 -3.19 -23.05
C PRO A 50 30.76 -2.44 -22.21
N VAL A 51 30.81 -2.65 -20.89
CA VAL A 51 30.07 -1.83 -19.92
C VAL A 51 31.02 -0.77 -19.36
N GLY A 52 30.80 0.50 -19.70
CA GLY A 52 31.64 1.62 -19.26
C GLY A 52 33.04 1.61 -19.88
N SER A 53 34.09 1.53 -19.05
CA SER A 53 35.50 1.50 -19.49
C SER A 53 36.09 0.09 -19.65
N LEU A 54 35.27 -0.95 -19.55
CA LEU A 54 35.71 -2.33 -19.72
C LEU A 54 36.07 -2.63 -21.19
N PRO A 55 36.92 -3.62 -21.47
CA PRO A 55 37.27 -4.00 -22.83
C PRO A 55 36.13 -4.76 -23.53
N TYR A 56 36.09 -4.70 -24.86
CA TYR A 56 35.26 -5.62 -25.66
C TYR A 56 35.66 -7.07 -25.41
N LYS A 57 34.65 -7.93 -25.28
CA LYS A 57 34.82 -9.38 -25.14
C LYS A 57 34.26 -10.08 -26.36
N ILE A 58 35.10 -10.81 -27.08
CA ILE A 58 34.71 -11.56 -28.26
C ILE A 58 34.85 -13.05 -27.91
N LEU A 59 33.71 -13.72 -27.80
CA LEU A 59 33.68 -15.18 -27.66
C LEU A 59 33.83 -15.78 -29.05
N LEU A 60 34.82 -16.66 -29.19
CA LEU A 60 35.16 -17.36 -30.42
C LEU A 60 34.68 -18.82 -30.32
N ALA A 61 34.79 -19.54 -31.43
CA ALA A 61 34.55 -20.97 -31.51
C ALA A 61 35.30 -21.73 -30.39
N GLU A 62 34.72 -22.84 -29.90
CA GLU A 62 35.30 -23.70 -28.85
C GLU A 62 35.43 -23.06 -27.45
N GLY A 63 34.77 -21.91 -27.21
CA GLY A 63 34.71 -21.29 -25.88
C GLY A 63 35.94 -20.46 -25.52
N GLN A 64 36.72 -20.03 -26.52
CA GLN A 64 37.84 -19.13 -26.34
C GLN A 64 37.33 -17.68 -26.19
N LEU A 65 37.97 -16.88 -25.34
CA LEU A 65 37.60 -15.49 -25.09
C LEU A 65 38.73 -14.55 -25.49
N PHE A 66 38.45 -13.60 -26.37
CA PHE A 66 39.36 -12.52 -26.74
C PHE A 66 38.91 -11.21 -26.09
N GLU A 67 39.76 -10.65 -25.23
CA GLU A 67 39.57 -9.32 -24.63
C GLU A 67 40.39 -8.28 -25.39
N ALA A 68 39.73 -7.32 -26.03
CA ALA A 68 40.42 -6.32 -26.85
C ALA A 68 41.03 -5.20 -25.99
N GLU A 69 42.22 -4.73 -26.37
CA GLU A 69 42.91 -3.65 -25.63
C GLU A 69 42.33 -2.26 -25.92
N ASN A 70 41.83 -2.04 -27.14
CA ASN A 70 41.34 -0.74 -27.58
C ASN A 70 39.91 -0.82 -28.11
N ASN A 71 38.97 -0.24 -27.36
CA ASN A 71 37.54 -0.25 -27.70
C ASN A 71 37.20 0.53 -28.98
N GLN A 72 37.95 1.59 -29.31
CA GLN A 72 37.70 2.38 -30.53
C GLN A 72 38.13 1.64 -31.79
N GLU A 73 39.28 0.97 -31.74
CA GLU A 73 39.77 0.14 -32.84
C GLU A 73 38.91 -1.11 -33.03
N THR A 74 38.47 -1.71 -31.92
CA THR A 74 37.57 -2.87 -31.94
C THR A 74 36.24 -2.55 -32.59
N LYS A 75 35.64 -1.40 -32.29
CA LYS A 75 34.39 -0.99 -32.93
C LYS A 75 34.54 -0.89 -34.46
N LYS A 76 35.59 -0.24 -34.94
CA LYS A 76 35.85 -0.13 -36.40
C LYS A 76 36.15 -1.50 -37.04
N PHE A 77 36.81 -2.39 -36.30
CA PHE A 77 37.07 -3.76 -36.74
C PHE A 77 35.79 -4.59 -36.86
N LEU A 78 34.86 -4.46 -35.90
CA LEU A 78 33.57 -5.14 -35.93
C LEU A 78 32.66 -4.61 -37.06
N GLU A 79 32.69 -3.29 -37.29
CA GLU A 79 32.06 -2.67 -38.47
C GLU A 79 32.65 -3.22 -39.78
N PHE A 80 33.99 -3.40 -39.85
CA PHE A 80 34.67 -4.00 -40.99
C PHE A 80 34.32 -5.49 -41.21
N CYS A 81 34.18 -6.28 -40.14
CA CYS A 81 33.75 -7.69 -40.22
C CYS A 81 32.21 -7.82 -40.44
N GLU A 82 31.49 -6.74 -40.76
CA GLU A 82 30.02 -6.69 -40.99
C GLU A 82 29.18 -7.30 -39.85
N LYS A 83 29.71 -7.25 -38.63
CA LYS A 83 29.01 -7.64 -37.39
C LYS A 83 28.70 -6.36 -36.61
N PRO A 84 27.70 -5.56 -37.04
CA PRO A 84 27.33 -4.35 -36.33
C PRO A 84 26.93 -4.72 -34.90
N ASN A 85 27.50 -3.97 -33.95
CA ASN A 85 27.29 -4.12 -32.52
C ASN A 85 25.85 -4.55 -32.20
N ALA A 86 25.70 -5.70 -31.52
CA ALA A 86 24.52 -6.00 -30.73
C ALA A 86 24.54 -5.13 -29.45
N GLU A 87 24.73 -3.82 -29.58
CA GLU A 87 24.37 -2.89 -28.51
C GLU A 87 22.85 -2.95 -28.43
N SER A 88 22.36 -3.79 -27.51
CA SER A 88 20.94 -3.79 -27.20
C SER A 88 20.60 -2.37 -26.75
N TRP A 89 19.44 -1.86 -27.14
CA TRP A 89 18.95 -0.54 -26.74
C TRP A 89 19.11 -0.27 -25.22
N LEU A 90 19.15 -1.32 -24.41
CA LEU A 90 19.40 -1.30 -22.97
C LEU A 90 20.82 -0.77 -22.62
N SER A 91 21.87 -1.22 -23.31
CA SER A 91 23.25 -0.78 -23.02
C SER A 91 23.49 0.68 -23.38
N TYR A 92 22.77 1.22 -24.35
CA TYR A 92 22.77 2.65 -24.69
C TYR A 92 22.11 3.50 -23.61
N LEU A 93 21.02 3.00 -23.01
CA LEU A 93 20.32 3.66 -21.92
C LEU A 93 21.13 3.63 -20.62
N GLU A 94 21.76 2.51 -20.28
CA GLU A 94 22.60 2.35 -19.08
C GLU A 94 23.85 3.24 -19.08
N GLN A 95 24.39 3.59 -20.25
CA GLN A 95 25.56 4.48 -20.35
C GLN A 95 25.22 5.95 -20.02
N LYS A 96 23.95 6.35 -20.10
CA LYS A 96 23.53 7.72 -19.81
C LYS A 96 23.17 7.85 -18.33
N LYS A 97 24.06 8.48 -17.54
CA LYS A 97 23.80 8.83 -16.12
C LYS A 97 22.44 9.51 -15.90
N ILE A 98 21.98 10.31 -16.87
CA ILE A 98 20.67 10.96 -16.84
C ILE A 98 19.52 9.94 -16.87
N VAL A 99 19.62 8.86 -17.67
CA VAL A 99 18.59 7.83 -17.75
C VAL A 99 18.51 7.04 -16.45
N ILE A 100 19.66 6.71 -15.84
CA ILE A 100 19.71 6.08 -14.51
C ILE A 100 19.06 6.99 -13.46
N LEU A 101 19.41 8.28 -13.43
CA LEU A 101 18.83 9.24 -12.49
C LEU A 101 17.31 9.39 -12.69
N VAL A 102 16.84 9.47 -13.94
CA VAL A 102 15.40 9.50 -14.25
C VAL A 102 14.72 8.21 -13.81
N GLY A 103 15.33 7.05 -14.04
CA GLY A 103 14.82 5.76 -13.57
C GLY A 103 14.69 5.70 -12.04
N ILE A 104 15.70 6.16 -11.30
CA ILE A 104 15.67 6.25 -9.84
C ILE A 104 14.57 7.21 -9.38
N MET A 105 14.43 8.38 -10.02
CA MET A 105 13.37 9.34 -9.68
C MET A 105 11.98 8.78 -9.95
N ILE A 106 11.78 8.06 -11.06
CA ILE A 106 10.52 7.39 -11.37
C ILE A 106 10.24 6.32 -10.33
N LEU A 107 11.22 5.48 -9.99
CA LEU A 107 11.07 4.45 -8.99
C LEU A 107 10.73 5.04 -7.61
N ALA A 108 11.47 6.06 -7.16
CA ALA A 108 11.19 6.76 -5.92
C ALA A 108 9.79 7.41 -5.93
N GLY A 109 9.41 8.00 -7.06
CA GLY A 109 8.07 8.52 -7.29
C GLY A 109 7.01 7.44 -7.10
N LEU A 110 7.16 6.29 -7.75
CA LEU A 110 6.24 5.16 -7.64
C LEU A 110 6.15 4.62 -6.21
N VAL A 111 7.28 4.47 -5.52
CA VAL A 111 7.33 4.01 -4.12
C VAL A 111 6.58 4.96 -3.19
N ILE A 112 6.49 6.26 -3.51
CA ILE A 112 5.73 7.23 -2.73
C ILE A 112 4.26 7.27 -3.19
N THR A 113 4.00 7.31 -4.49
CA THR A 113 2.66 7.54 -5.03
C THR A 113 1.77 6.31 -4.96
N VAL A 114 2.32 5.11 -5.14
CA VAL A 114 1.52 3.87 -5.15
C VAL A 114 0.94 3.61 -3.75
N PRO A 115 1.71 3.61 -2.64
CA PRO A 115 1.13 3.41 -1.33
C PRO A 115 0.18 4.53 -0.91
N LYS A 116 0.51 5.79 -1.28
CA LYS A 116 -0.28 6.95 -0.85
C LYS A 116 -1.58 7.16 -1.63
N TYR A 117 -1.60 6.85 -2.92
CA TYR A 117 -2.75 7.15 -3.80
C TYR A 117 -3.25 5.92 -4.56
N GLY A 118 -2.34 5.07 -5.04
CA GLY A 118 -2.70 3.87 -5.80
C GLY A 118 -3.44 2.83 -4.95
N LEU A 119 -2.90 2.48 -3.79
CA LEU A 119 -3.48 1.51 -2.86
C LEU A 119 -4.83 1.98 -2.31
N PRO A 120 -4.99 3.22 -1.80
CA PRO A 120 -6.30 3.71 -1.36
C PRO A 120 -7.36 3.67 -2.46
N TRP A 121 -7.00 4.11 -3.67
CA TRP A 121 -7.89 4.06 -4.83
C TRP A 121 -8.31 2.62 -5.17
N MET A 122 -7.36 1.69 -5.24
CA MET A 122 -7.69 0.28 -5.48
C MET A 122 -8.53 -0.32 -4.37
N GLY A 123 -8.21 -0.02 -3.10
CA GLY A 123 -8.92 -0.54 -1.95
C GLY A 123 -10.39 -0.09 -1.93
N ASP A 124 -10.64 1.17 -2.32
CA ASP A 124 -12.00 1.69 -2.46
C ASP A 124 -12.79 0.94 -3.53
N GLN A 125 -12.17 0.66 -4.68
CA GLN A 125 -12.83 -0.10 -5.75
C GLN A 125 -13.12 -1.55 -5.33
N VAL A 126 -12.16 -2.22 -4.70
CA VAL A 126 -12.28 -3.61 -4.26
C VAL A 126 -13.36 -3.74 -3.17
N ALA A 127 -13.43 -2.80 -2.22
CA ALA A 127 -14.42 -2.82 -1.15
C ALA A 127 -15.88 -2.82 -1.67
N HIS A 128 -16.13 -2.27 -2.86
CA HIS A 128 -17.45 -2.31 -3.49
C HIS A 128 -17.80 -3.67 -4.12
N TRP A 129 -16.79 -4.50 -4.40
CA TRP A 129 -16.98 -5.83 -5.00
C TRP A 129 -17.05 -6.95 -3.98
N ILE A 130 -16.65 -6.70 -2.72
CA ILE A 130 -16.74 -7.70 -1.67
C ILE A 130 -18.21 -8.00 -1.37
N PRO A 131 -18.64 -9.28 -1.44
CA PRO A 131 -20.00 -9.67 -1.06
C PRO A 131 -20.32 -9.24 0.37
N HIS A 132 -21.53 -8.70 0.58
CA HIS A 132 -21.94 -8.20 1.89
C HIS A 132 -21.91 -9.30 2.98
N SER A 133 -22.17 -10.56 2.63
CA SER A 133 -22.09 -11.70 3.55
C SER A 133 -20.68 -11.92 4.12
N TRP A 134 -19.63 -11.65 3.34
CA TRP A 134 -18.25 -11.75 3.82
C TRP A 134 -17.91 -10.60 4.76
N LEU A 135 -18.44 -9.41 4.49
CA LEU A 135 -18.28 -8.26 5.38
C LEU A 135 -18.98 -8.49 6.72
N MET A 136 -20.17 -9.10 6.71
CA MET A 136 -20.88 -9.50 7.93
C MET A 136 -20.07 -10.51 8.75
N MET A 137 -19.54 -11.55 8.10
CA MET A 137 -18.68 -12.54 8.76
C MET A 137 -17.43 -11.88 9.37
N ALA A 138 -16.77 -10.99 8.62
CA ALA A 138 -15.60 -10.26 9.15
C ALA A 138 -15.96 -9.38 10.35
N GLY A 139 -17.12 -8.72 10.32
CA GLY A 139 -17.62 -7.91 11.43
C GLY A 139 -17.96 -8.73 12.67
N ASP A 140 -18.65 -9.86 12.49
CA ASP A 140 -19.02 -10.77 13.59
C ASP A 140 -17.78 -11.40 14.23
N GLU A 141 -16.82 -11.87 13.43
CA GLU A 141 -15.54 -12.41 13.93
C GLU A 141 -14.73 -11.35 14.69
N THR A 142 -14.69 -10.11 14.16
CA THR A 142 -14.01 -9.01 14.83
C THR A 142 -14.68 -8.72 16.18
N LEU A 143 -16.01 -8.70 16.24
CA LEU A 143 -16.72 -8.50 17.50
C LEU A 143 -16.43 -9.63 18.50
N GLU A 144 -16.37 -10.88 18.06
CA GLU A 144 -16.06 -12.02 18.95
C GLU A 144 -14.67 -11.90 19.57
N ILE A 145 -13.65 -11.55 18.77
CA ILE A 145 -12.29 -11.29 19.28
C ILE A 145 -12.27 -10.16 20.32
N LEU A 146 -13.06 -9.11 20.08
CA LEU A 146 -13.17 -7.98 20.99
C LEU A 146 -13.95 -8.32 22.26
N ASP A 147 -14.99 -9.15 22.15
CA ASP A 147 -15.74 -9.69 23.29
C ASP A 147 -14.87 -10.60 24.17
N GLU A 148 -13.92 -11.32 23.59
CA GLU A 148 -12.97 -12.14 24.37
C GLU A 148 -11.87 -11.31 25.05
N SER A 149 -11.47 -10.19 24.44
CA SER A 149 -10.26 -9.46 24.84
C SER A 149 -10.53 -8.16 25.61
N PHE A 150 -11.61 -7.45 25.29
CA PHE A 150 -11.81 -6.06 25.72
C PHE A 150 -13.22 -5.72 26.21
N PHE A 151 -14.25 -6.47 25.80
CA PHE A 151 -15.64 -6.14 26.12
C PHE A 151 -16.27 -7.07 27.17
N SER A 152 -17.18 -6.50 27.93
CA SER A 152 -18.17 -7.20 28.74
C SER A 152 -19.59 -6.90 28.23
N PRO A 153 -20.60 -7.72 28.59
CA PRO A 153 -21.99 -7.39 28.31
C PRO A 153 -22.37 -6.02 28.89
N SER A 154 -23.15 -5.24 28.15
CA SER A 154 -23.64 -3.94 28.60
C SER A 154 -24.47 -4.04 29.88
N GLU A 155 -24.26 -3.10 30.79
CA GLU A 155 -25.03 -2.92 32.04
C GLU A 155 -26.22 -1.96 31.85
N MET A 156 -26.34 -1.34 30.67
CA MET A 156 -27.42 -0.42 30.33
C MET A 156 -28.79 -1.09 30.43
N ALA A 157 -29.79 -0.37 30.97
CA ALA A 157 -31.13 -0.90 31.10
C ALA A 157 -31.74 -1.24 29.71
N PRO A 158 -32.47 -2.36 29.56
CA PRO A 158 -33.04 -2.75 28.28
C PRO A 158 -33.97 -1.71 27.63
N GLN A 159 -34.59 -0.85 28.46
CA GLN A 159 -35.45 0.23 27.97
C GLN A 159 -34.65 1.35 27.28
N ASP A 160 -33.44 1.63 27.74
CA ASP A 160 -32.56 2.65 27.15
C ASP A 160 -31.93 2.09 25.87
N GLN A 161 -31.50 0.82 25.89
CA GLN A 161 -31.03 0.12 24.68
C GLN A 161 -32.10 0.11 23.58
N ASP A 162 -33.37 -0.16 23.92
CA ASP A 162 -34.47 -0.15 22.96
C ASP A 162 -34.70 1.24 22.35
N GLN A 163 -34.58 2.31 23.14
CA GLN A 163 -34.72 3.68 22.64
C GLN A 163 -33.64 4.02 21.60
N PHE A 164 -32.36 3.75 21.91
CA PHE A 164 -31.27 3.96 20.97
C PHE A 164 -31.41 3.08 19.72
N THR A 165 -31.75 1.81 19.91
CA THR A 165 -31.96 0.86 18.81
C THR A 165 -33.08 1.30 17.88
N LYS A 166 -34.19 1.83 18.44
CA LYS A 166 -35.32 2.31 17.66
C LYS A 166 -34.96 3.53 16.81
N GLU A 167 -34.30 4.53 17.40
CA GLU A 167 -33.86 5.71 16.64
C GLU A 167 -32.77 5.36 15.63
N PHE A 168 -31.82 4.50 15.99
CA PHE A 168 -30.82 3.97 15.07
C PHE A 168 -31.45 3.29 13.86
N ASN A 169 -32.40 2.36 14.08
CA ASN A 169 -33.10 1.67 13.01
C ASN A 169 -33.93 2.63 12.14
N ARG A 170 -34.54 3.65 12.74
CA ARG A 170 -35.26 4.70 12.01
C ARG A 170 -34.32 5.46 11.09
N MET A 171 -33.18 5.93 11.59
CA MET A 171 -32.15 6.61 10.80
C MET A 171 -31.57 5.71 9.71
N ALA A 172 -31.21 4.47 10.05
CA ALA A 172 -30.68 3.48 9.12
C ALA A 172 -31.64 3.23 7.95
N SER A 173 -32.95 3.14 8.21
CA SER A 173 -33.96 2.92 7.17
C SER A 173 -34.08 4.04 6.14
N LEU A 174 -33.60 5.25 6.45
CA LEU A 174 -33.60 6.39 5.53
C LEU A 174 -32.47 6.30 4.50
N VAL A 175 -31.34 5.65 4.85
CA VAL A 175 -30.10 5.71 4.05
C VAL A 175 -29.60 4.35 3.58
N LEU A 176 -29.91 3.26 4.29
CA LEU A 176 -29.47 1.91 3.96
C LEU A 176 -30.60 1.17 3.24
N LYS A 177 -30.47 1.04 1.90
CA LYS A 177 -31.45 0.32 1.07
C LYS A 177 -31.15 -1.18 0.98
N ASP A 178 -29.91 -1.51 0.64
CA ASP A 178 -29.45 -2.88 0.38
C ASP A 178 -28.52 -3.41 1.47
N GLN A 179 -28.32 -2.63 2.55
CA GLN A 179 -27.45 -2.96 3.67
C GLN A 179 -28.28 -3.00 4.95
N THR A 180 -27.93 -3.91 5.86
CA THR A 180 -28.51 -3.94 7.20
C THR A 180 -27.48 -3.39 8.18
N ALA A 181 -27.89 -2.45 9.02
CA ALA A 181 -27.09 -2.05 10.17
C ALA A 181 -27.63 -2.69 11.45
N ARG A 182 -26.72 -3.07 12.35
CA ARG A 182 -27.06 -3.64 13.66
C ARG A 182 -26.35 -2.83 14.74
N LEU A 183 -27.09 -2.41 15.76
CA LEU A 183 -26.51 -1.76 16.93
C LEU A 183 -26.32 -2.80 18.04
N VAL A 184 -25.14 -2.83 18.65
CA VAL A 184 -24.83 -3.62 19.84
C VAL A 184 -24.23 -2.74 20.92
N PHE A 185 -24.54 -3.07 22.17
CA PHE A 185 -24.07 -2.35 23.34
C PHE A 185 -23.02 -3.19 24.07
N ARG A 186 -21.95 -2.56 24.54
CA ARG A 186 -20.87 -3.22 25.28
C ARG A 186 -20.36 -2.30 26.39
N GLN A 187 -19.80 -2.89 27.42
CA GLN A 187 -19.04 -2.18 28.44
C GLN A 187 -17.56 -2.47 28.23
N SER A 188 -16.69 -1.47 28.40
CA SER A 188 -15.24 -1.67 28.39
C SER A 188 -14.53 -0.59 29.18
N GLU A 189 -13.92 -0.98 30.29
CA GLU A 189 -13.00 -0.10 31.03
C GLU A 189 -11.71 0.17 30.24
N GLU A 190 -11.28 -0.77 29.38
CA GLU A 190 -10.03 -0.67 28.63
C GLU A 190 -10.16 0.22 27.40
N ILE A 191 -11.25 0.07 26.63
CA ILE A 191 -11.54 0.92 25.46
C ILE A 191 -12.16 2.24 25.92
N GLY A 192 -12.97 2.24 26.98
CA GLY A 192 -13.62 3.42 27.50
C GLY A 192 -14.72 3.99 26.59
N PRO A 193 -14.96 5.31 26.65
CA PRO A 193 -16.05 5.98 25.92
C PRO A 193 -15.83 5.95 24.40
N ASN A 194 -16.59 5.10 23.71
CA ASN A 194 -16.43 4.87 22.28
C ASN A 194 -17.74 4.46 21.56
N ALA A 195 -17.75 4.67 20.25
CA ALA A 195 -18.70 4.10 19.31
C ALA A 195 -18.02 3.95 17.95
N PHE A 196 -18.20 2.81 17.29
CA PHE A 196 -17.55 2.57 16.00
C PHE A 196 -18.31 1.56 15.14
N ALA A 197 -18.26 1.77 13.83
CA ALA A 197 -18.73 0.82 12.83
C ALA A 197 -17.68 -0.25 12.47
N LEU A 198 -18.09 -1.52 12.50
CA LEU A 198 -17.38 -2.67 11.97
C LEU A 198 -17.86 -3.03 10.54
N PRO A 199 -17.07 -3.81 9.78
CA PRO A 199 -17.52 -4.35 8.49
C PRO A 199 -18.89 -5.03 8.58
N GLY A 200 -19.69 -4.91 7.52
CA GLY A 200 -21.03 -5.48 7.46
C GLY A 200 -22.12 -4.60 8.08
N GLY A 201 -21.78 -3.46 8.70
CA GLY A 201 -22.78 -2.53 9.25
C GLY A 201 -23.13 -2.80 10.71
N LEU A 202 -22.32 -3.59 11.42
CA LEU A 202 -22.41 -3.70 12.87
C LEU A 202 -21.81 -2.44 13.50
N VAL A 203 -22.55 -1.78 14.38
CA VAL A 203 -22.12 -0.60 15.13
C VAL A 203 -22.08 -0.97 16.60
N VAL A 204 -20.94 -0.75 17.23
CA VAL A 204 -20.76 -0.92 18.68
C VAL A 204 -20.91 0.44 19.33
N LEU A 205 -21.69 0.50 20.42
CA LEU A 205 -21.79 1.66 21.30
C LEU A 205 -21.37 1.22 22.70
N THR A 206 -20.42 1.93 23.32
CA THR A 206 -20.01 1.62 24.69
C THR A 206 -20.89 2.33 25.72
N ASP A 207 -21.11 1.68 26.85
CA ASP A 207 -21.89 2.23 27.96
C ASP A 207 -21.24 3.52 28.49
N GLU A 208 -19.91 3.55 28.55
CA GLU A 208 -19.10 4.69 28.99
C GLU A 208 -19.32 5.94 28.12
N LEU A 209 -19.58 5.76 26.81
CA LEU A 209 -19.90 6.90 25.94
C LEU A 209 -21.27 7.51 26.29
N VAL A 210 -22.25 6.66 26.61
CA VAL A 210 -23.59 7.11 27.00
C VAL A 210 -23.54 7.84 28.35
N GLU A 211 -22.73 7.33 29.29
CA GLU A 211 -22.52 7.98 30.59
C GLU A 211 -21.89 9.37 30.46
N ILE A 212 -20.85 9.51 29.62
CA ILE A 212 -20.20 10.82 29.41
C ILE A 212 -21.09 11.79 28.63
N ALA A 213 -21.86 11.30 27.67
CA ALA A 213 -22.73 12.16 26.88
C ALA A 213 -23.79 12.86 27.75
N GLU A 214 -24.28 12.20 28.81
CA GLU A 214 -25.35 12.64 29.73
C GLU A 214 -26.71 12.94 29.07
N ASP A 215 -26.75 13.14 27.75
CA ASP A 215 -27.94 13.35 26.96
C ASP A 215 -28.05 12.36 25.80
N GLN A 216 -29.28 11.93 25.52
CA GLN A 216 -29.57 10.99 24.45
C GLN A 216 -29.33 11.58 23.05
N ALA A 217 -29.45 12.90 22.90
CA ALA A 217 -29.43 13.54 21.59
C ALA A 217 -28.02 13.58 20.99
N GLY A 218 -26.99 13.76 21.82
CA GLY A 218 -25.58 13.67 21.47
C GLY A 218 -25.20 12.25 21.07
N VAL A 219 -25.64 11.24 21.83
CA VAL A 219 -25.45 9.82 21.47
C VAL A 219 -26.13 9.49 20.14
N ILE A 220 -27.36 9.95 19.92
CA ILE A 220 -28.04 9.79 18.62
C ILE A 220 -27.25 10.48 17.49
N GLY A 221 -26.65 11.63 17.77
CA GLY A 221 -25.72 12.30 16.87
C GLY A 221 -24.52 11.43 16.50
N VAL A 222 -23.87 10.82 17.49
CA VAL A 222 -22.74 9.89 17.27
C VAL A 222 -23.20 8.69 16.44
N LEU A 223 -24.35 8.10 16.76
CA LEU A 223 -24.92 6.99 16.01
C LEU A 223 -25.24 7.36 14.55
N ALA A 224 -25.67 8.59 14.28
CA ALA A 224 -25.86 9.08 12.91
C ALA A 224 -24.54 9.22 12.16
N HIS A 225 -23.47 9.67 12.83
CA HIS A 225 -22.12 9.70 12.28
C HIS A 225 -21.60 8.28 11.98
N GLU A 226 -21.78 7.33 12.89
CA GLU A 226 -21.43 5.91 12.65
C GLU A 226 -22.23 5.31 11.47
N LEU A 227 -23.51 5.65 11.34
CA LEU A 227 -24.29 5.27 10.17
C LEU A 227 -23.74 5.88 8.87
N GLY A 228 -23.13 7.07 8.92
CA GLY A 228 -22.38 7.64 7.81
C GLY A 228 -21.20 6.76 7.38
N HIS A 229 -20.40 6.27 8.34
CA HIS A 229 -19.34 5.29 8.07
C HIS A 229 -19.88 4.00 7.45
N VAL A 230 -21.01 3.49 7.95
CA VAL A 230 -21.67 2.30 7.39
C VAL A 230 -22.15 2.56 5.97
N GLN A 231 -22.86 3.67 5.74
CA GLN A 231 -23.41 4.04 4.43
C GLN A 231 -22.30 4.12 3.36
N LEU A 232 -21.16 4.71 3.71
CA LEU A 232 -20.01 4.91 2.82
C LEU A 232 -18.99 3.77 2.85
N LYS A 233 -19.31 2.69 3.58
CA LYS A 233 -18.47 1.47 3.69
C LYS A 233 -17.05 1.75 4.16
N HIS A 234 -16.84 2.77 5.00
CA HIS A 234 -15.52 3.11 5.54
C HIS A 234 -14.83 1.94 6.25
N PRO A 235 -15.51 1.12 7.10
CA PRO A 235 -14.87 -0.03 7.73
C PRO A 235 -14.34 -1.05 6.70
N ALA A 236 -15.11 -1.32 5.64
CA ALA A 236 -14.71 -2.24 4.58
C ALA A 236 -13.56 -1.68 3.73
N ARG A 237 -13.65 -0.42 3.31
CA ARG A 237 -12.58 0.28 2.56
C ARG A 237 -11.28 0.27 3.36
N ARG A 238 -11.36 0.56 4.66
CA ARG A 238 -10.23 0.53 5.59
C ARG A 238 -9.62 -0.85 5.70
N LEU A 239 -10.43 -1.88 5.97
CA LEU A 239 -9.95 -3.26 6.08
C LEU A 239 -9.21 -3.69 4.81
N VAL A 240 -9.78 -3.42 3.64
CA VAL A 240 -9.15 -3.75 2.35
C VAL A 240 -7.83 -2.99 2.17
N ARG A 241 -7.80 -1.68 2.47
CA ARG A 241 -6.58 -0.88 2.39
C ARG A 241 -5.47 -1.45 3.28
N SER A 242 -5.79 -1.87 4.50
CA SER A 242 -4.83 -2.50 5.42
C SER A 242 -4.30 -3.83 4.88
N LEU A 243 -5.19 -4.71 4.39
CA LEU A 243 -4.81 -6.00 3.81
C LEU A 243 -3.92 -5.83 2.57
N MET A 244 -4.22 -4.85 1.71
CA MET A 244 -3.41 -4.57 0.52
C MET A 244 -2.04 -3.97 0.88
N ALA A 245 -1.99 -3.10 1.89
CA ALA A 245 -0.73 -2.56 2.39
C ALA A 245 0.16 -3.70 2.95
N LEU A 246 -0.41 -4.57 3.77
CA LEU A 246 0.31 -5.72 4.31
C LEU A 246 0.79 -6.67 3.20
N ALA A 247 -0.07 -6.98 2.23
CA ALA A 247 0.32 -7.82 1.09
C ALA A 247 1.44 -7.20 0.27
N LEU A 248 1.44 -5.87 0.07
CA LEU A 248 2.51 -5.17 -0.63
C LEU A 248 3.84 -5.26 0.13
N VAL A 249 3.83 -5.09 1.45
CA VAL A 249 5.04 -5.23 2.29
C VAL A 249 5.60 -6.64 2.15
N SER A 250 4.77 -7.67 2.30
CA SER A 250 5.21 -9.06 2.18
C SER A 250 5.76 -9.39 0.79
N LEU A 251 5.20 -8.83 -0.28
CA LEU A 251 5.75 -9.00 -1.63
C LEU A 251 7.12 -8.32 -1.83
N ILE A 252 7.37 -7.19 -1.16
CA ILE A 252 8.65 -6.47 -1.26
C ILE A 252 9.75 -7.21 -0.49
N PHE A 253 9.42 -7.76 0.67
CA PHE A 253 10.40 -8.39 1.58
C PHE A 253 10.47 -9.92 1.46
N ASP A 254 9.62 -10.53 0.63
CA ASP A 254 9.45 -11.99 0.51
C ASP A 254 9.20 -12.68 1.87
N ASP A 255 8.55 -11.95 2.79
CA ASP A 255 8.31 -12.39 4.15
C ASP A 255 6.84 -12.74 4.37
N ALA A 256 6.52 -13.99 4.01
CA ALA A 256 5.19 -14.56 4.21
C ALA A 256 4.89 -14.89 5.68
N ALA A 257 5.91 -15.01 6.53
CA ALA A 257 5.72 -15.29 7.96
C ALA A 257 5.24 -14.04 8.68
N THR A 258 5.85 -12.88 8.40
CA THR A 258 5.39 -11.58 8.91
C THR A 258 3.96 -11.26 8.45
N PHE A 259 3.59 -11.63 7.22
CA PHE A 259 2.20 -11.46 6.75
C PHE A 259 1.18 -12.13 7.68
N ALA A 260 1.42 -13.39 8.06
CA ALA A 260 0.46 -14.16 8.86
C ALA A 260 0.36 -13.66 10.30
N GLU A 261 1.48 -13.30 10.92
CA GLU A 261 1.52 -12.76 12.28
C GLU A 261 0.84 -11.38 12.36
N GLU A 262 1.10 -10.52 11.38
CA GLU A 262 0.58 -9.15 11.39
C GLU A 262 -0.89 -9.10 10.98
N LEU A 263 -1.36 -10.04 10.15
CA LEU A 263 -2.79 -10.22 9.87
C LEU A 263 -3.58 -10.54 11.15
N ALA A 264 -3.04 -11.38 12.03
CA ALA A 264 -3.65 -11.68 13.33
C ALA A 264 -3.59 -10.48 14.31
N ALA A 265 -2.61 -9.60 14.17
CA ALA A 265 -2.53 -8.37 14.95
C ALA A 265 -3.55 -7.31 14.48
N ILE A 266 -3.84 -7.24 13.17
CA ILE A 266 -4.81 -6.29 12.60
C ILE A 266 -6.22 -6.54 13.14
N SER A 267 -6.62 -7.80 13.36
CA SER A 267 -7.96 -8.11 13.89
C SER A 267 -8.19 -7.53 15.29
N GLY A 268 -7.18 -7.57 16.16
CA GLY A 268 -7.25 -6.99 17.51
C GLY A 268 -7.07 -5.47 17.57
N SER A 269 -6.46 -4.85 16.55
CA SER A 269 -6.15 -3.41 16.50
C SER A 269 -7.09 -2.60 15.61
N LEU A 270 -8.16 -3.21 15.06
CA LEU A 270 -9.17 -2.52 14.25
C LEU A 270 -9.86 -1.36 14.98
N ILE A 271 -9.97 -1.43 16.32
CA ILE A 271 -10.53 -0.37 17.16
C ILE A 271 -9.59 0.83 17.23
N SER A 272 -8.30 0.62 17.49
CA SER A 272 -7.34 1.70 17.79
C SER A 272 -6.79 2.41 16.55
N LEU A 273 -7.10 1.90 15.36
CA LEU A 273 -6.77 2.60 14.14
C LEU A 273 -7.71 3.82 14.04
N ALA A 274 -7.14 5.01 13.83
CA ALA A 274 -7.90 6.23 13.56
C ALA A 274 -8.36 6.30 12.10
N TYR A 275 -9.56 6.83 11.87
CA TYR A 275 -10.03 7.11 10.51
C TYR A 275 -9.23 8.25 9.87
N THR A 276 -9.11 8.20 8.55
CA THR A 276 -8.50 9.30 7.79
C THR A 276 -9.40 10.53 7.86
N ARG A 277 -8.81 11.73 7.86
CA ARG A 277 -9.56 12.99 7.83
C ARG A 277 -10.60 13.04 6.70
N GLU A 278 -10.31 12.46 5.53
CA GLU A 278 -11.27 12.39 4.43
C GLU A 278 -12.52 11.56 4.79
N PHE A 279 -12.36 10.46 5.52
CA PHE A 279 -13.48 9.61 5.97
C PHE A 279 -14.32 10.32 7.03
N GLU A 280 -13.68 11.07 7.93
CA GLU A 280 -14.38 11.88 8.93
C GLU A 280 -15.23 12.99 8.28
N GLU A 281 -14.67 13.72 7.32
CA GLU A 281 -15.39 14.77 6.58
C GLU A 281 -16.58 14.19 5.77
N GLU A 282 -16.39 13.01 5.18
CA GLU A 282 -17.45 12.27 4.49
C GLU A 282 -18.55 11.79 5.45
N ALA A 283 -18.16 11.22 6.60
CA ALA A 283 -19.07 10.69 7.62
C ALA A 283 -19.85 11.79 8.35
N ASP A 284 -19.24 12.94 8.66
CA ASP A 284 -19.93 14.08 9.25
C ASP A 284 -20.98 14.66 8.31
N ARG A 285 -20.67 14.75 7.01
CA ARG A 285 -21.65 15.20 6.02
C ARG A 285 -22.83 14.25 5.95
N ALA A 286 -22.56 12.95 5.81
CA ALA A 286 -23.59 11.92 5.79
C ALA A 286 -24.41 11.92 7.10
N GLY A 287 -23.74 11.99 8.25
CA GLY A 287 -24.38 12.03 9.57
C GLY A 287 -25.28 13.25 9.75
N LYS A 288 -24.82 14.44 9.32
CA LYS A 288 -25.64 15.67 9.33
C LYS A 288 -26.88 15.51 8.44
N GLU A 289 -26.72 14.96 7.24
CA GLU A 289 -27.84 14.68 6.32
C GLU A 289 -28.83 13.65 6.90
N ILE A 290 -28.33 12.60 7.56
CA ILE A 290 -29.13 11.58 8.25
C ILE A 290 -29.95 12.22 9.36
N LEU A 291 -29.33 13.03 10.22
CA LEU A 291 -30.02 13.71 11.33
C LEU A 291 -31.12 14.64 10.80
N ILE A 292 -30.80 15.49 9.83
CA ILE A 292 -31.77 16.41 9.21
C ILE A 292 -32.92 15.62 8.55
N GLY A 293 -32.60 14.56 7.80
CA GLY A 293 -33.60 13.69 7.17
C GLY A 293 -34.49 12.97 8.17
N ALA A 294 -33.98 12.69 9.37
CA ALA A 294 -34.71 12.12 10.49
C ALA A 294 -35.47 13.18 11.31
N GLY A 295 -35.39 14.47 10.96
CA GLY A 295 -36.01 15.57 11.70
C GLY A 295 -35.32 15.88 13.03
N LEU A 296 -34.05 15.51 13.17
CA LEU A 296 -33.21 15.71 14.35
C LEU A 296 -32.19 16.83 14.08
N SER A 297 -31.78 17.52 15.15
CA SER A 297 -30.76 18.57 15.06
C SER A 297 -29.35 17.97 15.10
N PRO A 298 -28.39 18.48 14.30
CA PRO A 298 -26.97 18.13 14.43
C PRO A 298 -26.25 18.84 15.59
N ILE A 299 -26.88 19.86 16.19
CA ILE A 299 -26.28 20.67 17.27
C ILE A 299 -25.88 19.84 18.50
N PRO A 300 -26.68 18.87 18.99
CA PRO A 300 -26.27 18.02 20.10
C PRO A 300 -24.96 17.25 19.87
N LEU A 301 -24.70 16.81 18.62
CA LEU A 301 -23.42 16.20 18.29
C LEU A 301 -22.27 17.20 18.43
N ALA A 302 -22.42 18.41 17.89
CA ALA A 302 -21.41 19.47 18.03
C ALA A 302 -21.13 19.83 19.49
N ASN A 303 -22.18 19.89 20.33
CA ASN A 303 -22.05 20.14 21.76
C ASN A 303 -21.32 19.00 22.47
N LEU A 304 -21.63 17.75 22.13
CA LEU A 304 -20.94 16.59 22.67
C LEU A 304 -19.46 16.58 22.27
N LEU A 305 -19.14 16.87 21.01
CA LEU A 305 -17.76 17.03 20.54
C LEU A 305 -17.00 18.09 21.34
N GLN A 306 -17.64 19.24 21.56
CA GLN A 306 -17.07 20.31 22.37
C GLN A 306 -16.84 19.85 23.81
N LYS A 307 -17.82 19.18 24.43
CA LYS A 307 -17.70 18.63 25.80
C LYS A 307 -16.54 17.64 25.92
N LEU A 308 -16.43 16.70 24.98
CA LEU A 308 -15.35 15.71 24.94
C LEU A 308 -13.98 16.39 24.73
N SER A 309 -13.93 17.46 23.93
CA SER A 309 -12.71 18.25 23.71
C SER A 309 -12.32 19.10 24.93
N ASP A 310 -13.28 19.72 25.61
CA ASP A 310 -13.04 20.61 26.76
C ASP A 310 -12.62 19.84 28.00
N GLY A 311 -13.14 18.62 28.19
CA GLY A 311 -12.68 17.70 29.22
C GLY A 311 -11.18 17.34 29.12
N CYS A 312 -10.53 17.68 28.02
CA CYS A 312 -9.10 17.46 27.81
C CYS A 312 -8.19 18.55 28.37
N GLU A 313 -8.67 19.79 28.61
CA GLU A 313 -7.79 20.91 29.01
C GLU A 313 -7.10 20.70 30.36
N GLU A 314 -7.68 19.92 31.28
CA GLU A 314 -7.10 19.65 32.60
C GLU A 314 -6.19 18.41 32.64
N ASN A 315 -6.29 17.47 31.69
CA ASN A 315 -5.48 16.24 31.68
C ASN A 315 -5.47 15.51 30.31
N CYS A 316 -4.80 16.07 29.28
CA CYS A 316 -4.68 15.52 27.91
C CYS A 316 -4.12 14.08 27.77
N SER A 317 -3.79 13.39 28.87
CA SER A 317 -3.32 12.00 28.86
C SER A 317 -4.46 10.98 28.63
N GLN A 318 -5.72 11.42 28.67
CA GLN A 318 -6.92 10.58 28.58
C GLN A 318 -7.98 11.21 27.68
N LEU A 319 -7.63 11.44 26.41
CA LEU A 319 -8.66 11.71 25.40
C LEU A 319 -9.65 10.54 25.38
N PRO A 320 -10.98 10.78 25.37
CA PRO A 320 -11.95 9.73 25.11
C PRO A 320 -11.58 8.98 23.83
N GLU A 321 -11.64 7.66 23.85
CA GLU A 321 -11.15 6.81 22.75
C GLU A 321 -11.87 7.13 21.43
N TRP A 322 -13.13 7.58 21.50
CA TRP A 322 -13.86 8.08 20.33
C TRP A 322 -13.15 9.26 19.63
N LEU A 323 -12.56 10.22 20.36
CA LEU A 323 -11.83 11.34 19.73
C LEU A 323 -10.47 10.91 19.17
N THR A 324 -9.87 9.86 19.73
CA THR A 324 -8.64 9.26 19.23
C THR A 324 -8.88 8.54 17.90
N THR A 325 -9.98 7.81 17.83
CA THR A 325 -10.38 7.03 16.65
C THR A 325 -10.98 7.93 15.55
N HIS A 326 -11.59 9.06 15.92
CA HIS A 326 -12.28 9.99 15.01
C HIS A 326 -11.69 11.41 15.10
N PRO A 327 -10.54 11.67 14.46
CA PRO A 327 -9.78 12.90 14.63
C PRO A 327 -10.42 14.14 13.98
N SER A 328 -9.76 15.29 14.09
CA SER A 328 -10.12 16.58 13.46
C SER A 328 -11.26 17.36 14.11
N VAL A 329 -11.45 17.20 15.43
CA VAL A 329 -12.56 17.77 16.23
C VAL A 329 -12.92 19.23 15.91
N PRO A 330 -11.98 20.21 15.86
CA PRO A 330 -12.36 21.62 15.68
C PRO A 330 -13.09 21.91 14.36
N SER A 331 -12.61 21.35 13.25
CA SER A 331 -13.23 21.53 11.93
C SER A 331 -14.59 20.83 11.83
N ARG A 332 -14.77 19.73 12.57
CA ARG A 332 -16.03 18.96 12.61
C ARG A 332 -17.13 19.75 13.35
N ILE A 333 -16.78 20.35 14.48
CA ILE A 333 -17.69 21.25 15.23
C ILE A 333 -18.14 22.41 14.35
N GLU A 334 -17.22 23.09 13.67
CA GLU A 334 -17.55 24.20 12.75
C GLU A 334 -18.50 23.75 11.64
N PHE A 335 -18.25 22.59 11.03
CA PHE A 335 -19.12 22.04 9.99
C PHE A 335 -20.53 21.70 10.51
N LEU A 336 -20.65 21.09 11.68
CA LEU A 336 -21.94 20.71 12.26
C LEU A 336 -22.78 21.93 12.67
N LEU A 337 -22.13 23.02 13.10
CA LEU A 337 -22.78 24.28 13.47
C LEU A 337 -23.12 25.18 12.27
N SER A 338 -22.52 24.95 11.10
CA SER A 338 -22.83 25.71 9.89
C SER A 338 -24.28 25.47 9.42
N GLU A 339 -24.92 26.48 8.84
CA GLU A 339 -26.30 26.42 8.32
C GLU A 339 -26.46 25.57 7.06
#